data_AF-A0A9E5NQZ1-F1
#
_entry.id   AF-A0A9E5NQZ1-F1
#
_cell.length_a   1.000
_cell.length_b   1.000
_cell.length_c   1.000
_cell.angle_alpha   90.00
_cell.angle_beta   90.00
_cell.angle_gamma   90.00
#
_symmetry.space_group_name_H-M   'P 1'
#
loop_
_entity.id
_entity.type
_entity.pdbx_description
1 polymer ?
#
loop_
_entity_poly.entity_id
_entity_poly.type
_entity_poly.pdbx_seq_one_letter_code
_entity_poly.pdbx_strand_id
1 'polypeptide(L)'
;MAEESGKLAVAIAAIRAGDKDIGRQLILEVLAEDPDNEAAWSWACDVAETTEERIHCLRQIVSINPSNEAARSYLARLEMEVPPSARPEAREVRWRFLLLQWAFPILLVLIVGTALVYYRHDILSFFGLAPLDFDSMTISRSYDQFIIDGDVFQITFEPQRRSEFSGVVRHASAMRVRECPILTHDILVTSGDYANPDIVTTRVSNHHFTWRSAVTRNPSGRINLLHTVPATEEVYRQLLEVRTWDEVVITGREILTINRLDENGKYLGDWRDSGCNTLLVQSVTIGGE
;
A
#
# COMPACT_ATOMS: atom_id res chain seq x y z
N MET A 1 -39.75 45.47 -31.29
CA MET A 1 -40.56 46.14 -30.26
C MET A 1 -42.08 46.17 -30.53
N ALA A 2 -42.62 45.63 -31.64
CA ALA A 2 -44.08 45.53 -31.84
C ALA A 2 -44.65 44.11 -31.64
N GLU A 3 -43.80 43.09 -31.47
CA GLU A 3 -44.19 41.68 -31.40
C GLU A 3 -44.22 41.13 -29.95
N GLU A 4 -43.41 41.70 -29.04
CA GLU A 4 -43.38 41.40 -27.58
C GLU A 4 -44.74 41.58 -26.88
N SER A 5 -45.52 42.60 -27.27
CA SER A 5 -46.84 42.86 -26.66
C SER A 5 -47.92 41.85 -27.07
N GLY A 6 -47.73 41.11 -28.18
CA GLY A 6 -48.74 40.19 -28.69
C GLY A 6 -48.83 38.91 -27.86
N LYS A 7 -47.68 38.24 -27.65
CA LYS A 7 -47.64 36.94 -26.95
C LYS A 7 -48.02 37.05 -25.48
N LEU A 8 -47.51 38.07 -24.79
CA LEU A 8 -47.90 38.33 -23.40
C LEU A 8 -49.40 38.64 -23.28
N ALA A 9 -49.98 39.41 -24.22
CA ALA A 9 -51.42 39.66 -24.22
C ALA A 9 -52.26 38.40 -24.44
N VAL A 10 -51.81 37.48 -25.31
CA VAL A 10 -52.46 36.17 -25.53
C VAL A 10 -52.35 35.29 -24.28
N ALA A 11 -51.18 35.26 -23.64
CA ALA A 11 -50.98 34.55 -22.38
C ALA A 11 -51.94 35.05 -21.28
N ILE A 12 -52.05 36.38 -21.13
CA ILE A 12 -52.95 37.01 -20.16
C ILE A 12 -54.42 36.68 -20.47
N ALA A 13 -54.81 36.67 -21.75
CA ALA A 13 -56.17 36.32 -22.16
C ALA A 13 -56.50 34.86 -21.81
N ALA A 14 -55.57 33.92 -22.05
CA ALA A 14 -55.73 32.51 -21.68
C ALA A 14 -55.86 32.32 -20.16
N ILE A 15 -54.99 32.96 -19.38
CA ILE A 15 -55.04 32.93 -17.91
C ILE A 15 -56.38 33.47 -17.40
N ARG A 16 -56.86 34.59 -17.95
CA ARG A 16 -58.15 35.19 -17.57
C ARG A 16 -59.36 34.34 -18.00
N ALA A 17 -59.24 33.56 -19.07
CA ALA A 17 -60.24 32.60 -19.51
C ALA A 17 -60.27 31.33 -18.63
N GLY A 18 -59.34 31.20 -17.67
CA GLY A 18 -59.23 30.05 -16.76
C GLY A 18 -58.30 28.95 -17.28
N ASP A 19 -57.71 29.11 -18.47
CA ASP A 19 -56.80 28.14 -19.07
C ASP A 19 -55.36 28.41 -18.61
N LYS A 20 -55.08 27.99 -17.37
CA LYS A 20 -53.79 28.22 -16.70
C LYS A 20 -52.65 27.43 -17.33
N ASP A 21 -52.92 26.26 -17.90
CA ASP A 21 -51.92 25.40 -18.52
C ASP A 21 -51.38 26.05 -19.80
N ILE A 22 -52.28 26.52 -20.67
CA ILE A 22 -51.91 27.28 -21.87
C ILE A 22 -51.26 28.60 -21.48
N GLY A 23 -51.80 29.30 -20.48
CA GLY A 23 -51.22 30.51 -19.92
C GLY A 23 -49.76 30.33 -19.49
N ARG A 24 -49.47 29.24 -18.76
CA ARG A 24 -48.12 28.90 -18.29
C ARG A 24 -47.17 28.64 -19.46
N GLN A 25 -47.58 27.86 -20.47
CA GLN A 25 -46.74 27.60 -21.64
C GLN A 25 -46.37 28.90 -22.36
N LEU A 26 -47.36 29.76 -22.60
CA LEU A 26 -47.13 31.04 -23.28
C LEU A 26 -46.27 32.01 -22.46
N ILE A 27 -46.43 32.05 -21.13
CA ILE A 27 -45.56 32.85 -20.25
C ILE A 27 -44.12 32.34 -20.30
N LEU A 28 -43.89 31.02 -20.35
CA LEU A 28 -42.54 30.46 -20.47
C LEU A 28 -41.89 30.82 -21.82
N GLU A 29 -42.65 30.84 -22.91
CA GLU A 29 -42.14 31.32 -24.20
C GLU A 29 -41.76 32.79 -24.16
N VAL A 30 -42.58 33.64 -23.53
CA VAL A 30 -42.26 35.08 -23.33
C VAL A 30 -40.99 35.24 -22.51
N LEU A 31 -40.83 34.49 -21.42
CA LEU A 31 -39.64 34.55 -20.57
C LEU A 31 -38.38 33.93 -21.20
N ALA A 32 -38.54 33.02 -22.16
CA ALA A 32 -37.42 32.50 -22.94
C ALA A 32 -36.88 33.55 -23.93
N GLU A 33 -37.75 34.44 -24.41
CA GLU A 33 -37.38 35.55 -25.31
C GLU A 33 -36.86 36.77 -24.54
N ASP A 34 -37.52 37.13 -23.43
CA ASP A 34 -37.14 38.24 -22.55
C ASP A 34 -37.13 37.77 -21.07
N PRO A 35 -35.98 37.27 -20.58
CA PRO A 35 -35.84 36.81 -19.20
C PRO A 35 -35.97 37.92 -18.15
N ASP A 36 -35.86 39.19 -18.53
CA ASP A 36 -35.93 40.33 -17.61
C ASP A 36 -37.32 40.99 -17.59
N ASN A 37 -38.33 40.35 -18.20
CA ASN A 37 -39.69 40.86 -18.28
C ASN A 37 -40.44 40.77 -16.94
N GLU A 38 -40.41 41.83 -16.13
CA GLU A 38 -41.07 41.89 -14.82
C GLU A 38 -42.58 41.52 -14.91
N ALA A 39 -43.27 41.96 -15.96
CA ALA A 39 -44.70 41.69 -16.14
C ALA A 39 -44.98 40.20 -16.39
N ALA A 40 -44.18 39.54 -17.23
CA ALA A 40 -44.31 38.10 -17.48
C ALA A 40 -44.01 37.29 -16.21
N TRP A 41 -43.02 37.68 -15.41
CA TRP A 41 -42.76 37.06 -14.10
C TRP A 41 -43.90 37.27 -13.10
N SER A 42 -44.56 38.42 -13.13
CA SER A 42 -45.75 38.66 -12.29
C SER A 42 -46.89 37.71 -12.67
N TRP A 43 -47.14 37.48 -13.96
CA TRP A 43 -48.15 36.51 -14.40
C TRP A 43 -47.71 35.07 -14.14
N ALA A 44 -46.41 34.77 -14.18
CA ALA A 44 -45.87 33.48 -13.77
C ALA A 44 -46.17 33.17 -12.30
N CYS A 45 -46.09 34.17 -11.39
CA CYS A 45 -46.49 34.03 -9.99
C CYS A 45 -47.96 33.61 -9.82
N ASP A 46 -48.86 34.13 -10.67
CA ASP A 46 -50.30 33.90 -10.58
C ASP A 46 -50.72 32.50 -11.07
N VAL A 47 -49.95 31.94 -12.01
CA VAL A 47 -50.15 30.58 -12.52
C VAL A 47 -49.27 29.52 -11.85
N ALA A 48 -48.39 29.92 -10.92
CA ALA A 48 -47.56 28.99 -10.16
C ALA A 48 -48.40 27.99 -9.35
N GLU A 49 -48.10 26.70 -9.52
CA GLU A 49 -48.86 25.60 -8.90
C GLU A 49 -48.35 25.29 -7.49
N THR A 50 -47.06 25.54 -7.25
CA THR A 50 -46.40 25.26 -5.97
C THR A 50 -45.90 26.55 -5.31
N THR A 51 -45.70 26.49 -3.98
CA THR A 51 -45.11 27.59 -3.22
C THR A 51 -43.68 27.85 -3.66
N GLU A 52 -42.93 26.81 -4.04
CA GLU A 52 -41.57 26.88 -4.56
C GLU A 52 -41.50 27.62 -5.90
N GLU A 53 -42.39 27.30 -6.83
CA GLU A 53 -42.50 28.02 -8.11
C GLU A 53 -42.84 29.49 -7.89
N ARG A 54 -43.75 29.78 -6.96
CA ARG A 54 -44.11 31.17 -6.61
C ARG A 54 -42.95 31.93 -5.99
N ILE A 55 -42.18 31.30 -5.09
CA ILE A 55 -40.95 31.87 -4.52
C ILE A 55 -39.92 32.15 -5.64
N HIS A 56 -39.75 31.23 -6.59
CA HIS A 56 -38.84 31.42 -7.71
C HIS A 56 -39.22 32.66 -8.55
N CYS A 57 -40.49 32.77 -8.95
CA CYS A 57 -40.97 33.90 -9.74
C CYS A 57 -40.80 35.23 -8.98
N LEU A 58 -41.09 35.27 -7.67
CA LEU A 58 -40.89 36.47 -6.84
C LEU A 58 -39.42 36.87 -6.72
N ARG A 59 -38.49 35.90 -6.65
CA ARG A 59 -37.04 36.19 -6.65
C ARG A 59 -36.59 36.82 -7.95
N GLN A 60 -37.12 36.38 -9.09
CA GLN A 60 -36.82 37.00 -10.39
C GLN A 60 -37.34 38.44 -10.44
N ILE A 61 -38.58 38.69 -10.01
CA ILE A 61 -39.14 40.06 -9.93
C ILE A 61 -38.27 40.97 -9.06
N VAL A 62 -37.84 40.51 -7.88
CA VAL A 62 -36.97 41.29 -6.98
C VAL A 62 -35.56 41.48 -7.55
N SER A 63 -35.04 40.52 -8.31
CA SER A 63 -33.75 40.64 -9.00
C SER A 63 -33.79 41.71 -10.10
N ILE A 64 -34.88 41.73 -10.88
CA ILE A 64 -35.11 42.68 -11.97
C ILE A 64 -35.42 44.08 -11.42
N ASN A 65 -36.31 44.16 -10.44
CA ASN A 65 -36.77 45.40 -9.81
C ASN A 65 -36.63 45.32 -8.28
N PRO A 66 -35.43 45.63 -7.74
CA PRO A 66 -35.19 45.61 -6.29
C PRO A 66 -36.07 46.59 -5.50
N SER A 67 -36.60 47.62 -6.16
CA SER A 67 -37.52 48.59 -5.56
C SER A 67 -38.96 48.09 -5.42
N ASN A 68 -39.31 46.93 -5.97
CA ASN A 68 -40.66 46.36 -5.85
C ASN A 68 -40.91 45.85 -4.41
N GLU A 69 -41.43 46.75 -3.55
CA GLU A 69 -41.72 46.46 -2.14
C GLU A 69 -42.76 45.35 -1.94
N ALA A 70 -43.73 45.25 -2.86
CA ALA A 70 -44.77 44.24 -2.80
C ALA A 70 -44.20 42.83 -3.02
N ALA A 71 -43.35 42.65 -4.04
CA ALA A 71 -42.69 41.38 -4.33
C ALA A 71 -41.74 40.96 -3.20
N ARG A 72 -40.96 41.90 -2.65
CA ARG A 72 -40.07 41.65 -1.50
C ARG A 72 -40.83 41.21 -0.25
N SER A 73 -41.90 41.92 0.08
CA SER A 73 -42.71 41.61 1.26
C SER A 73 -43.38 40.25 1.13
N TYR A 74 -43.86 39.91 -0.08
CA TYR A 74 -44.50 38.62 -0.31
C TYR A 74 -43.50 37.46 -0.31
N LEU A 75 -42.33 37.64 -0.91
CA LEU A 75 -41.23 36.67 -0.88
C LEU A 75 -40.80 36.36 0.55
N ALA A 76 -40.58 37.39 1.37
CA ALA A 76 -40.18 37.21 2.77
C ALA A 76 -41.20 36.40 3.58
N ARG A 77 -42.51 36.59 3.32
CA ARG A 77 -43.56 35.82 3.98
C ARG A 77 -43.51 34.34 3.59
N LEU A 78 -43.40 34.03 2.29
CA LEU A 78 -43.36 32.65 1.81
C LEU A 78 -42.08 31.92 2.24
N GLU A 79 -40.94 32.62 2.30
CA GLU A 79 -39.68 32.02 2.75
C GLU A 79 -39.66 31.70 4.26
N MET A 80 -40.47 32.38 5.08
CA MET A 80 -40.67 32.00 6.49
C MET A 80 -41.54 30.75 6.66
N GLU A 81 -42.41 30.45 5.69
CA GLU A 81 -43.34 29.31 5.74
C GLU A 81 -42.71 28.00 5.25
N VAL A 82 -41.61 28.05 4.46
CA VAL A 82 -40.95 26.85 3.91
C VAL A 82 -39.72 26.45 4.74
N PRO A 83 -39.71 25.31 5.44
CA PRO A 83 -38.55 24.86 6.21
C PRO A 83 -37.34 24.52 5.30
N PRO A 84 -36.09 24.80 5.71
CA PRO A 84 -34.88 24.61 4.90
C PRO A 84 -34.67 23.19 4.36
N SER A 85 -35.30 22.19 4.97
CA SER A 85 -35.20 20.77 4.62
C SER A 85 -35.96 20.36 3.35
N ALA A 86 -36.81 21.23 2.79
CA ALA A 86 -37.60 20.93 1.58
C ALA A 86 -36.88 21.29 0.26
N ARG A 87 -35.63 21.79 0.28
CA ARG A 87 -34.91 22.21 -0.93
C ARG A 87 -34.25 21.00 -1.66
N PRO A 88 -34.59 20.71 -2.93
CA PRO A 88 -34.11 19.52 -3.64
C PRO A 88 -32.61 19.52 -3.99
N GLU A 89 -31.98 20.70 -4.11
CA GLU A 89 -30.57 20.84 -4.52
C GLU A 89 -29.55 20.27 -3.50
N ALA A 90 -29.92 20.13 -2.23
CA ALA A 90 -29.00 19.67 -1.17
C ALA A 90 -28.70 18.16 -1.23
N ARG A 91 -29.43 17.39 -2.04
CA ARG A 91 -29.43 15.92 -1.99
C ARG A 91 -28.47 15.25 -2.99
N GLU A 92 -28.20 15.88 -4.13
CA GLU A 92 -27.37 15.30 -5.20
C GLU A 92 -25.86 15.53 -5.02
N VAL A 93 -25.47 16.70 -4.50
CA VAL A 93 -24.05 17.08 -4.41
C VAL A 93 -23.30 16.24 -3.36
N ARG A 94 -24.00 15.75 -2.32
CA ARG A 94 -23.39 15.07 -1.16
C ARG A 94 -22.75 13.71 -1.50
N TRP A 95 -23.30 12.95 -2.46
CA TRP A 95 -22.80 11.61 -2.78
C TRP A 95 -21.56 11.61 -3.68
N ARG A 96 -21.42 12.61 -4.57
CA ARG A 96 -20.25 12.73 -5.47
C ARG A 96 -18.98 13.05 -4.69
N PHE A 97 -19.07 13.82 -3.60
CA PHE A 97 -17.93 14.07 -2.71
C PHE A 97 -17.57 12.86 -1.84
N LEU A 98 -18.55 12.06 -1.40
CA LEU A 98 -18.30 10.87 -0.57
C LEU A 98 -17.61 9.75 -1.36
N LEU A 99 -17.98 9.51 -2.62
CA LEU A 99 -17.37 8.44 -3.43
C LEU A 99 -15.90 8.74 -3.80
N LEU A 100 -15.54 10.01 -4.07
CA LEU A 100 -14.17 10.39 -4.36
C LEU A 100 -13.26 10.40 -3.12
N GLN A 101 -13.81 10.74 -1.95
CA GLN A 101 -13.06 10.81 -0.69
C GLN A 101 -12.57 9.45 -0.17
N TRP A 102 -13.30 8.36 -0.47
CA TRP A 102 -12.90 7.02 -0.06
C TRP A 102 -12.13 6.24 -1.14
N ALA A 103 -12.24 6.62 -2.43
CA ALA A 103 -11.52 5.94 -3.50
C ALA A 103 -10.00 6.03 -3.37
N PHE A 104 -9.47 7.20 -3.00
CA PHE A 104 -8.03 7.42 -2.82
C PHE A 104 -7.43 6.64 -1.63
N PRO A 105 -8.00 6.66 -0.41
CA PRO A 105 -7.49 5.86 0.70
C PRO A 105 -7.66 4.36 0.46
N ILE A 106 -8.73 3.90 -0.22
CA ILE A 106 -8.86 2.49 -0.59
C ILE A 106 -7.76 2.10 -1.57
N LEU A 107 -7.50 2.91 -2.61
CA LEU A 107 -6.41 2.66 -3.56
C LEU A 107 -5.04 2.69 -2.86
N LEU A 108 -4.82 3.63 -1.93
CA LEU A 108 -3.59 3.70 -1.15
C LEU A 108 -3.42 2.46 -0.26
N VAL A 109 -4.47 2.01 0.42
CA VAL A 109 -4.45 0.77 1.23
C VAL A 109 -4.22 -0.45 0.36
N LEU A 110 -4.78 -0.50 -0.85
CA LEU A 110 -4.49 -1.56 -1.81
C LEU A 110 -3.04 -1.50 -2.28
N ILE A 111 -2.51 -0.33 -2.65
CA ILE A 111 -1.10 -0.18 -3.06
C ILE A 111 -0.16 -0.55 -1.92
N VAL A 112 -0.40 -0.04 -0.71
CA VAL A 112 0.41 -0.34 0.48
C VAL A 112 0.24 -1.80 0.89
N GLY A 113 -0.96 -2.35 0.81
CA GLY A 113 -1.25 -3.76 1.08
C GLY A 113 -0.56 -4.68 0.09
N THR A 114 -0.63 -4.39 -1.21
CA THR A 114 0.08 -5.11 -2.27
C THR A 114 1.60 -4.93 -2.11
N ALA A 115 2.08 -3.74 -1.77
CA ALA A 115 3.50 -3.49 -1.49
C ALA A 115 3.98 -4.22 -0.23
N LEU A 116 3.14 -4.35 0.80
CA LEU A 116 3.43 -5.14 2.01
C LEU A 116 3.38 -6.63 1.75
N VAL A 117 2.41 -7.11 0.97
CA VAL A 117 2.34 -8.49 0.49
C VAL A 117 3.55 -8.80 -0.39
N TYR A 118 3.97 -7.89 -1.26
CA TYR A 118 5.18 -7.98 -2.07
C TYR A 118 6.46 -7.93 -1.22
N TYR A 119 6.54 -7.04 -0.24
CA TYR A 119 7.66 -6.97 0.71
C TYR A 119 7.73 -8.24 1.59
N ARG A 120 6.59 -8.88 1.84
CA ARG A 120 6.49 -10.12 2.63
C ARG A 120 6.67 -11.39 1.78
N HIS A 121 6.37 -11.34 0.48
CA HIS A 121 6.58 -12.43 -0.48
C HIS A 121 7.74 -12.05 -1.40
N ASP A 122 8.96 -12.48 -1.03
CA ASP A 122 10.20 -12.39 -1.79
C ASP A 122 10.14 -13.03 -3.20
N ILE A 123 9.38 -12.44 -4.13
CA ILE A 123 9.22 -12.93 -5.50
C ILE A 123 9.27 -11.72 -6.44
N LEU A 124 10.47 -11.30 -6.84
CA LEU A 124 10.88 -10.77 -8.16
C LEU A 124 12.07 -9.81 -8.09
N SER A 125 13.08 -10.20 -8.85
CA SER A 125 14.31 -9.51 -9.21
C SER A 125 14.11 -8.10 -9.78
N PHE A 126 14.40 -7.05 -9.01
CA PHE A 126 14.48 -5.69 -9.59
C PHE A 126 15.69 -4.83 -9.17
N PHE A 127 16.59 -5.32 -8.31
CA PHE A 127 17.77 -4.54 -7.85
C PHE A 127 19.05 -5.39 -7.64
N GLY A 128 19.38 -6.31 -8.55
CA GLY A 128 20.57 -7.18 -8.37
C GLY A 128 20.42 -8.18 -7.22
N LEU A 129 19.17 -8.52 -6.88
CA LEU A 129 18.75 -9.40 -5.79
C LEU A 129 18.13 -10.68 -6.38
N ALA A 130 18.73 -11.27 -7.42
CA ALA A 130 18.30 -12.57 -7.92
C ALA A 130 18.61 -13.66 -6.87
N PRO A 131 17.79 -14.73 -6.76
CA PRO A 131 18.21 -15.96 -6.10
C PRO A 131 19.56 -16.44 -6.63
N LEU A 132 20.31 -17.20 -5.83
CA LEU A 132 21.58 -17.77 -6.29
C LEU A 132 21.28 -18.72 -7.47
N ASP A 133 21.81 -18.40 -8.65
CA ASP A 133 21.60 -19.18 -9.87
C ASP A 133 22.71 -20.22 -10.01
N PHE A 134 22.39 -21.47 -9.69
CA PHE A 134 23.33 -22.59 -9.75
C PHE A 134 23.70 -22.99 -11.18
N ASP A 135 22.88 -22.68 -12.19
CA ASP A 135 23.17 -23.03 -13.59
C ASP A 135 24.30 -22.16 -14.16
N SER A 136 24.41 -20.92 -13.68
CA SER A 136 25.50 -19.99 -14.02
C SER A 136 26.81 -20.26 -13.26
N MET A 137 26.80 -21.23 -12.34
CA MET A 137 27.84 -21.40 -11.35
C MET A 137 28.67 -22.68 -11.56
N THR A 138 29.98 -22.58 -11.32
CA THR A 138 30.85 -23.77 -11.22
C THR A 138 31.35 -23.94 -9.78
N ILE A 139 31.14 -25.12 -9.22
CA ILE A 139 31.57 -25.48 -7.86
C ILE A 139 32.63 -26.59 -7.95
N SER A 140 33.78 -26.42 -7.29
CA SER A 140 34.82 -27.45 -7.25
C SER A 140 34.35 -28.69 -6.48
N ARG A 141 34.90 -29.86 -6.80
CA ARG A 141 34.57 -31.12 -6.11
C ARG A 141 34.86 -31.08 -4.61
N SER A 142 35.88 -30.33 -4.21
CA SER A 142 36.28 -30.11 -2.81
C SER A 142 35.48 -28.98 -2.14
N TYR A 143 34.61 -28.27 -2.86
CA TYR A 143 33.90 -27.06 -2.43
C TYR A 143 34.81 -25.95 -1.93
N ASP A 144 36.10 -25.96 -2.29
CA ASP A 144 37.06 -24.90 -1.96
C ASP A 144 37.06 -23.76 -2.99
N GLN A 145 36.28 -23.88 -4.06
CA GLN A 145 36.19 -22.88 -5.11
C GLN A 145 34.78 -22.84 -5.72
N PHE A 146 34.28 -21.62 -5.85
CA PHE A 146 32.97 -21.27 -6.38
C PHE A 146 33.21 -20.20 -7.46
N ILE A 147 32.71 -20.38 -8.68
CA ILE A 147 32.93 -19.45 -9.81
C ILE A 147 31.58 -18.91 -10.28
N ILE A 148 31.42 -17.59 -10.31
CA ILE A 148 30.20 -16.88 -10.75
C ILE A 148 30.63 -15.68 -11.59
N ASP A 149 30.10 -15.55 -12.81
CA ASP A 149 30.34 -14.38 -13.68
C ASP A 149 31.84 -14.01 -13.87
N GLY A 150 32.72 -15.01 -13.84
CA GLY A 150 34.19 -14.83 -13.95
C GLY A 150 34.91 -14.56 -12.63
N ASP A 151 34.19 -14.23 -11.56
CA ASP A 151 34.76 -14.11 -10.22
C ASP A 151 34.95 -15.48 -9.58
N VAL A 152 36.07 -15.63 -8.87
CA VAL A 152 36.46 -16.85 -8.17
C VAL A 152 36.39 -16.61 -6.66
N PHE A 153 35.52 -17.35 -5.99
CA PHE A 153 35.40 -17.38 -4.54
C PHE A 153 36.16 -18.58 -3.99
N GLN A 154 37.35 -18.32 -3.46
CA GLN A 154 38.23 -19.33 -2.88
C GLN A 154 37.98 -19.47 -1.38
N ILE A 155 37.57 -20.67 -0.97
CA ILE A 155 37.16 -20.98 0.41
C ILE A 155 38.32 -21.67 1.13
N THR A 156 38.68 -21.13 2.30
CA THR A 156 39.56 -21.80 3.26
C THR A 156 38.71 -22.32 4.41
N PHE A 157 38.73 -23.63 4.64
CA PHE A 157 37.98 -24.25 5.74
C PHE A 157 38.77 -24.21 7.05
N GLU A 158 38.04 -24.22 8.16
CA GLU A 158 38.62 -24.52 9.45
C GLU A 158 39.15 -25.97 9.52
N PRO A 159 40.08 -26.30 10.44
CA PRO A 159 40.60 -27.66 10.58
C PRO A 159 39.54 -28.72 10.89
N GLN A 160 38.40 -28.31 11.46
CA GLN A 160 37.31 -29.20 11.80
C GLN A 160 36.63 -29.75 10.53
N ARG A 161 36.57 -31.08 10.44
CA ARG A 161 36.07 -31.76 9.23
C ARG A 161 34.56 -31.66 9.03
N ARG A 162 33.80 -31.49 10.12
CA ARG A 162 32.34 -31.37 10.10
C ARG A 162 31.85 -30.75 11.40
N SER A 163 30.89 -29.85 11.28
CA SER A 163 30.21 -29.22 12.41
C SER A 163 28.71 -29.43 12.27
N GLU A 164 28.04 -29.46 13.41
CA GLU A 164 26.59 -29.63 13.53
C GLU A 164 26.04 -28.57 14.48
N PHE A 165 25.01 -27.87 14.01
CA PHE A 165 24.27 -26.88 14.77
C PHE A 165 22.82 -27.33 14.84
N SER A 166 22.39 -27.68 16.04
CA SER A 166 21.04 -28.17 16.31
C SER A 166 20.34 -27.33 17.38
N GLY A 167 19.05 -27.10 17.19
CA GLY A 167 18.22 -26.36 18.13
C GLY A 167 17.12 -25.55 17.45
N VAL A 168 16.58 -24.59 18.20
CA VAL A 168 15.49 -23.71 17.77
C VAL A 168 16.05 -22.51 17.02
N VAL A 169 15.49 -22.25 15.85
CA VAL A 169 15.79 -21.07 15.02
C VAL A 169 15.14 -19.84 15.65
N ARG A 170 15.95 -18.88 16.08
CA ARG A 170 15.50 -17.61 16.67
C ARG A 170 15.56 -16.42 15.71
N HIS A 171 16.15 -16.63 14.54
CA HIS A 171 16.18 -15.68 13.42
C HIS A 171 16.54 -16.44 12.14
N ALA A 172 15.85 -16.17 11.04
CA ALA A 172 16.23 -16.64 9.72
C ALA A 172 15.96 -15.52 8.70
N SER A 173 16.97 -15.14 7.93
CA SER A 173 16.82 -14.17 6.85
C SER A 173 17.77 -14.47 5.72
N ALA A 174 17.36 -14.19 4.48
CA ALA A 174 18.28 -14.18 3.36
C ALA A 174 19.41 -13.16 3.62
N MET A 175 20.64 -13.61 3.43
CA MET A 175 21.85 -12.82 3.46
C MET A 175 22.21 -12.47 2.02
N ARG A 176 22.51 -11.20 1.75
CA ARG A 176 22.84 -10.72 0.41
C ARG A 176 23.97 -9.72 0.52
N VAL A 177 25.19 -10.22 0.36
CA VAL A 177 26.41 -9.41 0.35
C VAL A 177 26.90 -9.36 -1.08
N ARG A 178 26.91 -8.17 -1.69
CA ARG A 178 27.28 -8.00 -3.10
C ARG A 178 28.70 -8.48 -3.39
N GLU A 179 29.58 -8.32 -2.40
CA GLU A 179 30.98 -8.72 -2.42
C GLU A 179 31.17 -10.23 -2.26
N CYS A 180 30.16 -10.96 -1.77
CA CYS A 180 30.20 -12.40 -1.54
C CYS A 180 28.80 -13.03 -1.74
N PRO A 181 28.32 -13.14 -3.00
CA PRO A 181 26.97 -13.63 -3.33
C PRO A 181 26.73 -15.09 -2.96
N ILE A 182 27.77 -15.87 -2.69
CA ILE A 182 27.65 -17.27 -2.25
C ILE A 182 27.16 -17.41 -0.81
N LEU A 183 27.17 -16.32 -0.02
CA LEU A 183 26.54 -16.27 1.29
C LEU A 183 25.04 -15.99 1.12
N THR A 184 24.20 -16.90 1.61
CA THR A 184 22.78 -16.93 1.26
C THR A 184 21.83 -16.68 2.40
N HIS A 185 22.17 -17.08 3.64
CA HIS A 185 21.29 -16.89 4.80
C HIS A 185 22.07 -16.60 6.08
N ASP A 186 21.45 -15.77 6.93
CA ASP A 186 21.74 -15.63 8.34
C ASP A 186 20.72 -16.45 9.13
N ILE A 187 21.20 -17.46 9.87
CA ILE A 187 20.34 -18.33 10.69
C ILE A 187 20.87 -18.36 12.13
N LEU A 188 20.09 -17.86 13.08
CA LEU A 188 20.42 -17.91 14.51
C LEU A 188 19.84 -19.18 15.12
N VAL A 189 20.69 -20.17 15.36
CA VAL A 189 20.32 -21.46 16.00
C VAL A 189 20.63 -21.38 17.49
N THR A 190 19.68 -21.79 18.33
CA THR A 190 19.78 -21.67 19.79
C THR A 190 19.31 -22.92 20.52
N SER A 191 19.83 -23.15 21.72
CA SER A 191 19.41 -24.25 22.60
C SER A 191 19.41 -23.85 24.07
N GLY A 192 18.77 -24.65 24.91
CA GLY A 192 18.67 -24.38 26.35
C GLY A 192 17.93 -23.06 26.64
N ASP A 193 18.46 -22.27 27.57
CA ASP A 193 17.88 -20.98 27.93
C ASP A 193 17.91 -19.98 26.75
N TYR A 194 18.91 -20.06 25.85
CA TYR A 194 19.00 -19.18 24.68
C TYR A 194 17.83 -19.36 23.69
N ALA A 195 17.21 -20.55 23.69
CA ALA A 195 16.03 -20.81 22.87
C ALA A 195 14.73 -20.25 23.48
N ASN A 196 14.70 -20.00 24.80
CA ASN A 196 13.50 -19.55 25.49
C ASN A 196 13.35 -18.01 25.43
N PRO A 197 12.30 -17.46 24.79
CA PRO A 197 12.12 -16.01 24.66
C PRO A 197 11.81 -15.30 25.98
N ASP A 198 11.28 -16.01 26.97
CA ASP A 198 10.99 -15.45 28.29
C ASP A 198 12.26 -15.27 29.13
N ILE A 199 13.34 -16.00 28.78
CA ILE A 199 14.63 -15.92 29.45
C ILE A 199 15.61 -15.07 28.65
N VAL A 200 15.74 -15.30 27.35
CA VAL A 200 16.69 -14.61 26.48
C VAL A 200 15.98 -13.94 25.30
N THR A 201 16.14 -12.62 25.23
CA THR A 201 15.78 -11.82 24.05
C THR A 201 16.97 -11.75 23.11
N THR A 202 16.76 -12.06 21.83
CA THR A 202 17.78 -12.07 20.77
C THR A 202 17.45 -11.03 19.70
N ARG A 203 18.47 -10.42 19.09
CA ARG A 203 18.34 -9.54 17.93
C ARG A 203 19.49 -9.78 16.95
N VAL A 204 19.17 -10.00 15.69
CA VAL A 204 20.15 -10.04 14.59
C VAL A 204 20.02 -8.76 13.77
N SER A 205 21.15 -8.09 13.52
CA SER A 205 21.22 -6.90 12.69
C SER A 205 22.62 -6.75 12.12
N ASN A 206 22.72 -6.40 10.84
CA ASN A 206 24.00 -6.22 10.15
C ASN A 206 24.90 -7.47 10.28
N HIS A 207 24.34 -8.67 10.09
CA HIS A 207 25.05 -9.95 10.21
C HIS A 207 25.66 -10.24 11.60
N HIS A 208 25.28 -9.49 12.63
CA HIS A 208 25.72 -9.72 14.00
C HIS A 208 24.51 -9.97 14.89
N PHE A 209 24.68 -10.79 15.92
CA PHE A 209 23.65 -11.00 16.93
C PHE A 209 24.01 -10.33 18.26
N THR A 210 22.97 -9.91 18.97
CA THR A 210 23.05 -9.46 20.36
C THR A 210 21.97 -10.17 21.15
N TRP A 211 22.19 -10.34 22.45
CA TRP A 211 21.22 -10.95 23.34
C TRP A 211 21.19 -10.26 24.71
N ARG A 212 20.07 -10.41 25.41
CA ARG A 212 19.88 -9.95 26.80
C ARG A 212 19.13 -11.02 27.59
N SER A 213 19.53 -11.22 28.83
CA SER A 213 18.91 -12.16 29.77
C SER A 213 17.97 -11.44 30.74
N ALA A 214 16.79 -12.02 30.98
CA ALA A 214 15.87 -11.60 32.03
C ALA A 214 16.27 -12.13 33.43
N VAL A 215 17.18 -13.11 33.48
CA VAL A 215 17.68 -13.72 34.72
C VAL A 215 19.12 -13.28 35.02
N THR A 216 19.49 -13.29 36.31
CA THR A 216 20.83 -12.88 36.79
C THR A 216 21.89 -13.96 36.67
N ARG A 217 21.48 -15.25 36.60
CA ARG A 217 22.38 -16.36 36.29
C ARG A 217 22.77 -16.32 34.81
N ASN A 218 23.93 -16.88 34.47
CA ASN A 218 24.28 -17.08 33.06
C ASN A 218 23.29 -18.04 32.40
N PRO A 219 22.73 -17.68 31.22
CA PRO A 219 21.92 -18.60 30.43
C PRO A 219 22.74 -19.82 30.00
N SER A 220 22.12 -20.99 30.08
CA SER A 220 22.66 -22.28 29.64
C SER A 220 22.27 -22.60 28.19
N GLY A 221 23.02 -23.48 27.53
CA GLY A 221 22.79 -23.87 26.14
C GLY A 221 23.73 -23.16 25.16
N ARG A 222 23.35 -23.12 23.88
CA ARG A 222 24.17 -22.56 22.79
C ARG A 222 23.42 -21.47 22.04
N ILE A 223 24.17 -20.56 21.44
CA ILE A 223 23.69 -19.52 20.54
C ILE A 223 24.72 -19.36 19.42
N ASN A 224 24.30 -19.63 18.18
CA ASN A 224 25.18 -19.62 17.01
C ASN A 224 24.47 -18.90 15.87
N LEU A 225 25.08 -17.81 15.38
CA LEU A 225 24.64 -17.17 14.15
C LEU A 225 25.42 -17.79 12.98
N LEU A 226 24.72 -18.45 12.08
CA LEU A 226 25.29 -19.12 10.92
C LEU A 226 25.15 -18.23 9.68
N HIS A 227 26.27 -17.90 9.04
CA HIS A 227 26.34 -17.35 7.69
C HIS A 227 26.53 -18.52 6.72
N THR A 228 25.55 -18.78 5.87
CA THR A 228 25.46 -20.06 5.15
C THR A 228 25.88 -19.95 3.69
N VAL A 229 26.72 -20.88 3.25
CA VAL A 229 27.04 -21.16 1.84
C VAL A 229 26.45 -22.53 1.49
N PRO A 230 25.46 -22.63 0.60
CA PRO A 230 24.87 -23.92 0.24
C PRO A 230 25.85 -24.74 -0.62
N ALA A 231 26.02 -26.03 -0.30
CA ALA A 231 26.84 -26.92 -1.12
C ALA A 231 26.16 -27.28 -2.46
N THR A 232 24.83 -27.34 -2.50
CA THR A 232 24.05 -27.69 -3.70
C THR A 232 22.78 -26.85 -3.79
N GLU A 233 22.12 -26.89 -4.96
CA GLU A 233 20.84 -26.21 -5.16
C GLU A 233 19.76 -26.78 -4.23
N GLU A 234 19.75 -28.09 -3.98
CA GLU A 234 18.80 -28.72 -3.06
C GLU A 234 18.97 -28.19 -1.64
N VAL A 235 20.21 -28.06 -1.16
CA VAL A 235 20.50 -27.46 0.15
C VAL A 235 20.06 -26.00 0.19
N TYR A 236 20.30 -25.23 -0.88
CA TYR A 236 19.84 -23.85 -0.97
C TYR A 236 18.31 -23.74 -0.84
N ARG A 237 17.56 -24.61 -1.52
CA ARG A 237 16.10 -24.66 -1.42
C ARG A 237 15.63 -25.03 -0.01
N GLN A 238 16.30 -25.97 0.66
CA GLN A 238 15.99 -26.29 2.07
C GLN A 238 16.25 -25.10 3.01
N LEU A 239 17.34 -24.35 2.81
CA LEU A 239 17.62 -23.14 3.59
C LEU A 239 16.53 -22.07 3.41
N LEU A 240 15.97 -21.94 2.19
CA LEU A 240 14.84 -21.04 1.90
C LEU A 240 13.54 -21.45 2.61
N GLU A 241 13.43 -22.68 3.09
CA GLU A 241 12.27 -23.18 3.82
C GLU A 241 12.36 -22.92 5.33
N VAL A 242 13.57 -22.72 5.88
CA VAL A 242 13.78 -22.48 7.32
C VAL A 242 13.03 -21.22 7.78
N ARG A 243 12.28 -21.33 8.88
CA ARG A 243 11.53 -20.25 9.53
C ARG A 243 11.97 -20.08 10.98
N THR A 244 11.70 -18.88 11.51
CA THR A 244 11.81 -18.64 12.95
C THR A 244 10.87 -19.60 13.70
N TRP A 245 11.38 -20.18 14.78
CA TRP A 245 10.77 -21.20 15.64
C TRP A 245 10.82 -22.63 15.13
N ASP A 246 11.39 -22.87 13.95
CA ASP A 246 11.69 -24.23 13.52
C ASP A 246 12.74 -24.85 14.43
N GLU A 247 12.60 -26.14 14.68
CA GLU A 247 13.68 -26.96 15.22
C GLU A 247 14.48 -27.52 14.04
N VAL A 248 15.79 -27.32 14.05
CA VAL A 248 16.65 -27.66 12.92
C VAL A 248 17.87 -28.45 13.34
N VAL A 249 18.40 -29.22 12.39
CA VAL A 249 19.76 -29.75 12.41
C VAL A 249 20.45 -29.34 11.12
N ILE A 250 21.45 -28.47 11.24
CA ILE A 250 22.24 -27.96 10.11
C ILE A 250 23.66 -28.51 10.24
N THR A 251 24.12 -29.25 9.22
CA THR A 251 25.49 -29.79 9.22
C THR A 251 26.29 -29.31 8.03
N GLY A 252 27.59 -29.18 8.22
CA GLY A 252 28.47 -28.62 7.20
C GLY A 252 29.94 -28.58 7.60
N ARG A 253 30.72 -27.81 6.84
CA ARG A 253 32.13 -27.51 7.15
C ARG A 253 32.31 -26.03 7.42
N GLU A 254 32.92 -25.69 8.54
CA GLU A 254 33.16 -24.30 8.91
C GLU A 254 34.21 -23.66 8.02
N ILE A 255 33.91 -22.44 7.59
CA ILE A 255 34.71 -21.66 6.66
C ILE A 255 35.47 -20.61 7.48
N LEU A 256 36.79 -20.66 7.40
CA LEU A 256 37.67 -19.66 8.01
C LEU A 256 37.66 -18.35 7.22
N THR A 257 37.81 -18.44 5.89
CA THR A 257 37.81 -17.27 5.00
C THR A 257 37.21 -17.60 3.63
N ILE A 258 36.66 -16.60 2.98
CA ILE A 258 36.29 -16.65 1.56
C ILE A 258 37.00 -15.49 0.86
N ASN A 259 37.97 -15.78 0.00
CA ASN A 259 38.64 -14.75 -0.80
C ASN A 259 37.93 -14.62 -2.15
N ARG A 260 37.59 -13.40 -2.56
CA ARG A 260 37.11 -13.11 -3.90
C ARG A 260 38.27 -12.67 -4.77
N LEU A 261 38.43 -13.33 -5.90
CA LEU A 261 39.42 -13.05 -6.93
C LEU A 261 38.71 -12.77 -8.25
N ASP A 262 39.29 -11.93 -9.12
CA ASP A 262 38.82 -11.81 -10.49
C ASP A 262 39.26 -13.00 -11.36
N GLU A 263 38.82 -13.02 -12.62
CA GLU A 263 39.16 -14.05 -13.61
C GLU A 263 40.67 -14.24 -13.85
N ASN A 264 41.49 -13.23 -13.52
CA ASN A 264 42.94 -13.24 -13.67
C ASN A 264 43.65 -13.62 -12.35
N GLY A 265 42.89 -13.94 -11.30
CA GLY A 265 43.41 -14.28 -9.97
C GLY A 265 43.81 -13.07 -9.12
N LYS A 266 43.44 -11.84 -9.51
CA LYS A 266 43.68 -10.65 -8.70
C LYS A 266 42.73 -10.62 -7.51
N TYR A 267 43.27 -10.38 -6.33
CA TYR A 267 42.49 -10.23 -5.10
C TYR A 267 41.56 -9.01 -5.14
N LEU A 268 40.27 -9.23 -4.85
CA LEU A 268 39.22 -8.20 -4.80
C LEU A 268 38.68 -7.94 -3.38
N GLY A 269 38.85 -8.88 -2.45
CA GLY A 269 38.40 -8.77 -1.07
C GLY A 269 38.20 -10.12 -0.42
N ASP A 270 37.85 -10.12 0.87
CA ASP A 270 37.55 -11.34 1.62
C ASP A 270 36.34 -11.18 2.55
N TRP A 271 35.73 -12.32 2.86
CA TRP A 271 34.78 -12.49 3.94
C TRP A 271 35.43 -13.31 5.06
N ARG A 272 35.25 -12.83 6.29
CA ARG A 272 35.53 -13.54 7.54
C ARG A 272 34.45 -13.17 8.54
N ASP A 273 33.94 -14.13 9.29
CA ASP A 273 33.08 -13.80 10.41
C ASP A 273 33.90 -13.23 11.59
N SER A 274 33.19 -12.58 12.51
CA SER A 274 33.76 -11.95 13.70
C SER A 274 32.96 -12.40 14.93
N GLY A 275 33.19 -13.66 15.33
CA GLY A 275 32.51 -14.26 16.49
C GLY A 275 31.16 -14.88 16.16
N CYS A 276 30.90 -15.16 14.88
CA CYS A 276 29.77 -15.95 14.39
C CYS A 276 30.32 -17.27 13.81
N ASN A 277 29.55 -17.96 12.98
CA ASN A 277 30.03 -19.13 12.26
C ASN A 277 29.73 -18.94 10.76
N THR A 278 30.74 -19.06 9.90
CA THR A 278 30.53 -19.20 8.45
C THR A 278 30.54 -20.69 8.10
N LEU A 279 29.52 -21.18 7.39
CA LEU A 279 29.31 -22.63 7.19
C LEU A 279 29.01 -22.97 5.73
N LEU A 280 29.81 -23.85 5.13
CA LEU A 280 29.39 -24.59 3.94
C LEU A 280 28.38 -25.65 4.37
N VAL A 281 27.10 -25.38 4.14
CA VAL A 281 25.98 -26.25 4.52
C VAL A 281 25.89 -27.44 3.57
N GLN A 282 25.89 -28.64 4.14
CA GLN A 282 25.80 -29.90 3.41
C GLN A 282 24.47 -30.62 3.66
N SER A 283 23.80 -30.36 4.78
CA SER A 283 22.47 -30.89 5.06
C SER A 283 21.68 -29.94 5.96
N VAL A 284 20.37 -29.88 5.72
CA VAL A 284 19.40 -29.20 6.58
C VAL A 284 18.25 -30.17 6.84
N THR A 285 17.93 -30.37 8.11
CA THR A 285 16.71 -31.07 8.55
C THR A 285 15.85 -30.09 9.34
N ILE A 286 14.55 -30.00 9.00
CA ILE A 286 13.55 -29.15 9.66
C ILE A 286 12.51 -30.06 10.33
N GLY A 287 12.27 -29.83 11.62
CA GLY A 287 11.46 -30.70 12.46
C GLY A 287 12.29 -31.86 13.01
N GLY A 288 12.19 -32.09 14.32
CA GLY A 288 12.77 -33.28 14.95
C GLY A 288 11.99 -34.53 14.54
N GLU A 289 12.70 -35.60 14.15
CA GLU A 289 12.17 -36.97 14.25
C GLU A 289 12.03 -37.39 15.72
#